data_AF-X1U0W7-F1
#
_entry.id   AF-X1U0W7-F1
#
_cell.length_a   1.000
_cell.length_b   1.000
_cell.length_c   1.000
_cell.angle_alpha   90.00
_cell.angle_beta   90.00
_cell.angle_gamma   90.00
#
_symmetry.space_group_name_H-M   'P 1'
#
loop_
_entity.id
_entity.type
_entity.pdbx_description
1 polymer ?
#
loop_
_entity_poly.entity_id
_entity_poly.type
_entity_poly.pdbx_seq_one_letter_code
_entity_poly.pdbx_strand_id
1 'polypeptide(L)'
;MSGTDTLLPGLVPGFALHRELEELVTVGLTPYEALRRSTTHPMEFLGELEEAGTIEIGKRANLVLLQANPLKDISNIRSIAGVMIQGRWYPRSYLDEGLGEIARGYKIEKEKQGVQGGREIETATAKTESPAQVDSAIYDAYVGEYDYGN
;
A
#
# COMPACT_ATOMS: atom_id res chain seq x y z
N MET A 1 -8.01 12.45 9.18
CA MET A 1 -8.15 11.20 8.40
C MET A 1 -6.87 11.02 7.62
N SER A 2 -6.57 9.83 7.11
CA SER A 2 -5.48 9.66 6.13
C SER A 2 -5.98 10.01 4.73
N GLY A 3 -5.16 10.70 3.95
CA GLY A 3 -5.40 11.07 2.57
C GLY A 3 -4.07 11.40 1.90
N THR A 4 -3.72 10.65 0.87
CA THR A 4 -2.38 10.71 0.26
C THR A 4 -2.27 11.71 -0.87
N ASP A 5 -3.37 12.30 -1.36
CA ASP A 5 -3.40 13.06 -2.61
C ASP A 5 -2.71 12.30 -3.77
N THR A 6 -2.92 10.97 -3.80
CA THR A 6 -2.47 10.09 -4.88
C THR A 6 -2.89 10.68 -6.23
N LEU A 7 -1.97 10.64 -7.21
CA LEU A 7 -1.97 11.30 -8.54
C LEU A 7 -1.03 12.51 -8.65
N LEU A 8 -0.48 12.99 -7.54
CA LEU A 8 0.71 13.85 -7.60
C LEU A 8 1.95 13.05 -8.04
N PRO A 9 2.88 13.65 -8.82
CA PRO A 9 4.14 13.00 -9.18
C PRO A 9 4.89 12.51 -7.94
N GLY A 10 5.38 11.27 -7.98
CA GLY A 10 6.11 10.65 -6.87
C GLY A 10 5.24 9.93 -5.82
N LEU A 11 3.91 9.95 -5.94
CA LEU A 11 3.00 9.22 -5.05
C LEU A 11 2.35 8.04 -5.76
N VAL A 12 2.74 6.83 -5.36
CA VAL A 12 2.22 5.59 -5.94
C VAL A 12 0.92 5.20 -5.22
N PRO A 13 -0.20 5.03 -5.96
CA PRO A 13 -1.46 4.55 -5.38
C PRO A 13 -1.26 3.29 -4.55
N GLY A 14 -1.92 3.23 -3.38
CA GLY A 14 -1.76 2.14 -2.41
C GLY A 14 -0.51 2.31 -1.53
N PHE A 15 0.68 2.36 -2.12
CA PHE A 15 1.94 2.45 -1.35
C PHE A 15 2.06 3.75 -0.54
N ALA A 16 1.60 4.87 -1.09
CA ALA A 16 1.60 6.15 -0.41
C ALA A 16 0.81 6.11 0.92
N LEU A 17 -0.25 5.29 1.00
CA LEU A 17 -1.06 5.18 2.21
C LEU A 17 -0.30 4.48 3.33
N HIS A 18 0.49 3.46 2.99
CA HIS A 18 1.36 2.80 3.96
C HIS A 18 2.37 3.77 4.55
N ARG A 19 2.99 4.61 3.69
CA ARG A 19 3.94 5.64 4.13
C ARG A 19 3.28 6.68 5.02
N GLU A 20 2.12 7.19 4.63
CA GLU A 20 1.37 8.18 5.41
C GLU A 20 1.02 7.66 6.81
N LEU A 21 0.61 6.39 6.93
CA LEU A 21 0.33 5.77 8.23
C LEU A 21 1.56 5.70 9.14
N GLU A 22 2.74 5.48 8.58
CA GLU A 22 4.00 5.50 9.33
C GLU A 22 4.43 6.92 9.72
N GLU A 23 4.23 7.88 8.83
CA GLU A 23 4.47 9.30 9.10
C GLU A 23 3.58 9.79 10.24
N LEU A 24 2.30 9.37 10.28
CA LEU A 24 1.38 9.66 11.38
C LEU A 24 1.91 9.16 12.74
N VAL A 25 2.51 7.97 12.77
CA VAL A 25 3.12 7.45 14.01
C VAL A 25 4.39 8.23 14.35
N THR A 26 5.18 8.62 13.36
CA THR A 26 6.40 9.44 13.55
C THR A 26 6.08 10.80 14.17
N VAL A 27 4.94 11.41 13.83
CA VAL A 27 4.49 12.68 14.43
C VAL A 27 3.76 12.52 15.76
N GLY A 28 3.71 11.30 16.32
CA GLY A 28 3.31 11.04 17.71
C GLY A 28 1.99 10.31 17.90
N LEU A 29 1.33 9.84 16.84
CA LEU A 29 0.16 8.96 17.01
C LEU A 29 0.60 7.55 17.43
N THR A 30 -0.23 6.88 18.21
CA THR A 30 -0.09 5.44 18.40
C THR A 30 -0.45 4.68 17.11
N PRO A 31 0.07 3.46 16.90
CA PRO A 31 -0.33 2.65 15.75
C PRO A 31 -1.84 2.41 15.67
N TYR A 32 -2.52 2.29 16.82
CA TYR A 32 -3.97 2.16 16.88
C TYR A 32 -4.69 3.42 16.36
N GLU A 33 -4.26 4.60 16.80
CA GLU A 33 -4.84 5.87 16.33
C GLU A 33 -4.61 6.07 14.83
N ALA A 34 -3.41 5.74 14.33
CA ALA A 34 -3.08 5.77 12.91
C ALA A 34 -4.04 4.86 12.11
N LEU A 35 -4.24 3.61 12.53
CA LEU A 35 -5.18 2.69 11.88
C LEU A 35 -6.62 3.22 11.87
N ARG A 36 -7.09 3.85 12.96
CA ARG A 36 -8.43 4.47 12.98
C ARG A 36 -8.55 5.61 11.97
N ARG A 37 -7.48 6.35 11.66
CA ARG A 37 -7.48 7.43 10.66
C ARG A 37 -7.77 6.95 9.24
N SER A 38 -7.52 5.67 8.94
CA SER A 38 -7.77 5.05 7.63
C SER A 38 -8.96 4.09 7.59
N THR A 39 -9.61 3.81 8.73
CA THR A 39 -10.71 2.84 8.81
C THR A 39 -11.99 3.48 9.33
N THR A 40 -12.04 3.76 10.64
CA THR A 40 -13.26 4.23 11.30
C THR A 40 -13.53 5.71 11.04
N HIS A 41 -12.52 6.58 11.14
CA HIS A 41 -12.72 8.02 10.98
C HIS A 41 -13.25 8.43 9.58
N PRO A 42 -12.78 7.85 8.46
CA PRO A 42 -13.37 8.15 7.15
C PRO A 42 -14.84 7.76 7.06
N MET A 43 -15.24 6.63 7.65
CA MET A 43 -16.63 6.18 7.62
C MET A 43 -17.53 7.01 8.54
N GLU A 44 -17.02 7.45 9.69
CA GLU A 44 -17.68 8.46 10.54
C GLU A 44 -17.92 9.76 9.76
N PHE A 45 -16.89 10.25 9.05
CA PHE A 45 -16.97 11.49 8.27
C PHE A 45 -17.98 11.39 7.11
N LEU A 46 -18.04 10.23 6.44
CA LEU A 46 -18.98 9.97 5.34
C LEU A 46 -20.40 9.65 5.82
N GLY A 47 -20.64 9.49 7.12
CA GLY A 47 -21.92 9.04 7.65
C GLY A 47 -22.24 7.57 7.33
N GLU A 48 -21.23 6.76 7.00
CA GLU A 48 -21.35 5.35 6.60
C GLU A 48 -20.78 4.38 7.64
N LEU A 49 -20.61 4.81 8.90
CA LEU A 49 -20.04 3.96 9.95
C LEU A 49 -20.87 2.70 10.22
N GLU A 50 -22.19 2.75 10.04
CA GLU A 50 -23.06 1.58 10.16
C GLU A 50 -22.81 0.54 9.07
N GLU A 51 -22.25 0.95 7.93
CA GLU A 51 -22.04 0.11 6.75
C GLU A 51 -20.60 -0.44 6.66
N ALA A 52 -19.60 0.27 7.19
CA ALA A 52 -18.18 -0.13 7.13
C ALA A 52 -17.29 0.59 8.16
N GLY A 53 -15.99 0.27 8.17
CA GLY A 53 -14.97 0.97 8.98
C GLY A 53 -14.62 0.30 10.31
N THR A 54 -15.35 -0.77 10.66
CA THR A 54 -15.08 -1.67 11.79
C THR A 54 -15.43 -3.11 11.40
N ILE A 55 -14.99 -4.08 12.20
CA ILE A 55 -15.28 -5.50 12.00
C ILE A 55 -16.45 -5.89 12.90
N GLU A 56 -17.67 -5.83 12.35
CA GLU A 56 -18.91 -6.12 13.05
C GLU A 56 -19.88 -6.88 12.14
N ILE A 57 -20.78 -7.66 12.74
CA ILE A 57 -21.79 -8.42 12.00
C ILE A 57 -22.72 -7.44 11.28
N GLY A 58 -23.00 -7.71 10.01
CA GLY A 58 -23.88 -6.88 9.18
C GLY A 58 -23.16 -5.82 8.34
N LYS A 59 -21.89 -5.52 8.63
CA LYS A 59 -21.09 -4.55 7.85
C LYS A 59 -20.48 -5.17 6.60
N ARG A 60 -20.09 -4.31 5.66
CA ARG A 60 -19.39 -4.70 4.42
C ARG A 60 -18.10 -5.47 4.75
N ALA A 61 -17.95 -6.65 4.15
CA ALA A 61 -16.79 -7.53 4.33
C ALA A 61 -15.58 -7.04 3.49
N ASN A 62 -15.05 -5.87 3.85
CA ASN A 62 -13.81 -5.30 3.34
C ASN A 62 -12.74 -5.42 4.42
N LEU A 63 -11.81 -6.35 4.25
CA LEU A 63 -10.83 -6.71 5.28
C LEU A 63 -9.43 -6.83 4.67
N VAL A 64 -8.41 -6.53 5.47
CA VAL A 64 -7.01 -6.82 5.13
C VAL A 64 -6.46 -7.74 6.21
N LEU A 65 -5.92 -8.89 5.80
CA LEU A 65 -5.28 -9.82 6.71
C LEU A 65 -3.76 -9.57 6.68
N LEU A 66 -3.16 -9.43 7.86
CA LEU A 66 -1.73 -9.19 8.04
C LEU A 66 -1.06 -10.41 8.68
N GLN A 67 0.19 -10.65 8.33
CA GLN A 67 1.02 -11.73 8.88
C GLN A 67 1.68 -11.32 10.21
N ALA A 68 1.79 -10.01 10.45
CA ALA A 68 2.35 -9.45 11.68
C ALA A 68 1.42 -8.40 12.29
N ASN A 69 1.56 -8.16 13.60
CA ASN A 69 0.66 -7.29 14.36
C ASN A 69 1.02 -5.80 14.16
N PRO A 70 0.15 -4.99 13.53
CA PRO A 70 0.42 -3.57 13.29
C PRO A 70 0.39 -2.71 14.56
N LEU A 71 -0.16 -3.22 15.67
CA LEU A 71 -0.15 -2.51 16.96
C LEU A 71 1.20 -2.55 17.66
N LYS A 72 2.06 -3.52 17.30
CA LYS A 72 3.43 -3.60 17.82
C LYS A 72 4.40 -2.74 17.02
N ASP A 73 4.17 -2.68 15.72
CA ASP A 73 4.95 -1.90 14.77
C ASP A 73 4.04 -1.58 13.59
N ILE A 74 3.82 -0.29 13.33
CA ILE A 74 2.91 0.16 12.28
C ILE A 74 3.37 -0.30 10.89
N SER A 75 4.67 -0.54 10.67
CA SER A 75 5.20 -1.02 9.38
C SER A 75 4.67 -2.39 8.97
N ASN A 76 4.16 -3.17 9.93
CA ASN A 76 3.53 -4.47 9.68
C ASN A 76 2.27 -4.39 8.82
N ILE A 77 1.71 -3.20 8.56
CA ILE A 77 0.64 -3.01 7.57
C ILE A 77 1.04 -3.45 6.15
N ARG A 78 2.34 -3.57 5.85
CA ARG A 78 2.83 -4.12 4.57
C ARG A 78 2.86 -5.65 4.52
N SER A 79 2.71 -6.31 5.67
CA SER A 79 2.76 -7.78 5.79
C SER A 79 1.46 -8.45 5.33
N ILE A 80 0.89 -8.03 4.20
CA ILE A 80 -0.43 -8.46 3.73
C ILE A 80 -0.41 -9.94 3.35
N ALA A 81 -1.22 -10.76 4.00
CA ALA A 81 -1.51 -12.15 3.63
C ALA A 81 -2.59 -12.24 2.54
N GLY A 82 -3.46 -11.25 2.49
CA GLY A 82 -4.47 -11.09 1.45
C GLY A 82 -5.53 -10.07 1.84
N VAL A 83 -6.43 -9.80 0.91
CA VAL A 83 -7.46 -8.78 1.03
C VAL A 83 -8.81 -9.42 0.72
N MET A 84 -9.82 -9.09 1.52
CA MET A 84 -11.21 -9.40 1.24
C MET A 84 -11.91 -8.13 0.77
N ILE A 85 -12.62 -8.21 -0.36
CA ILE A 85 -13.41 -7.09 -0.88
C ILE A 85 -14.83 -7.62 -1.12
N GLN A 86 -15.81 -7.02 -0.44
CA GLN A 86 -17.22 -7.40 -0.49
C GLN A 86 -17.42 -8.93 -0.30
N GLY A 87 -16.67 -9.53 0.62
CA GLY A 87 -16.74 -10.96 0.92
C GLY A 87 -15.96 -11.87 -0.02
N ARG A 88 -15.37 -11.35 -1.10
CA ARG A 88 -14.49 -12.11 -2.00
C ARG A 88 -13.04 -12.04 -1.52
N TRP A 89 -12.42 -13.20 -1.32
CA TRP A 89 -11.03 -13.31 -0.90
C TRP A 89 -10.04 -13.22 -2.08
N TYR A 90 -9.01 -12.40 -1.91
CA TYR A 90 -7.88 -12.25 -2.82
C TYR A 90 -6.58 -12.57 -2.05
N PRO A 91 -5.97 -13.74 -2.28
CA PRO A 91 -4.75 -14.14 -1.59
C PRO A 91 -3.56 -13.29 -2.03
N ARG A 92 -2.50 -13.23 -1.22
CA ARG A 92 -1.27 -12.48 -1.57
C ARG A 92 -0.70 -12.86 -2.94
N SER A 93 -0.74 -14.13 -3.32
CA SER A 93 -0.28 -14.58 -4.64
C SER A 93 -1.01 -13.92 -5.81
N TYR A 94 -2.32 -13.68 -5.68
CA TYR A 94 -3.11 -12.98 -6.70
C TYR A 94 -2.72 -11.50 -6.78
N LEU A 95 -2.45 -10.87 -5.63
CA LEU A 95 -2.02 -9.48 -5.55
C LEU A 95 -0.63 -9.30 -6.18
N ASP A 96 0.30 -10.21 -5.89
CA ASP A 96 1.66 -10.20 -6.44
C ASP A 96 1.69 -10.37 -7.95
N GLU A 97 0.83 -11.24 -8.49
CA GLU A 97 0.68 -11.42 -9.93
C GLU A 97 0.25 -10.12 -10.61
N GLY A 98 -0.80 -9.47 -10.09
CA GLY A 98 -1.29 -8.19 -10.61
C GLY A 98 -0.29 -7.05 -10.48
N LEU A 99 0.41 -6.95 -9.34
CA LEU A 99 1.50 -5.98 -9.16
C LEU A 99 2.65 -6.23 -10.16
N GLY A 100 2.98 -7.49 -10.42
CA GLY A 100 3.97 -7.88 -11.42
C GLY A 100 3.56 -7.49 -12.84
N GLU A 101 2.29 -7.61 -13.20
CA GLU A 101 1.76 -7.15 -14.49
C GLU A 101 1.85 -5.63 -14.65
N ILE A 102 1.43 -4.89 -13.62
CA ILE A 102 1.50 -3.43 -13.59
C ILE A 102 2.96 -2.98 -13.76
N ALA A 103 3.88 -3.53 -12.97
CA ALA A 103 5.31 -3.20 -13.04
C ALA A 103 5.91 -3.47 -14.43
N ARG A 104 5.53 -4.58 -15.08
CA ARG A 104 5.94 -4.89 -16.46
C ARG A 104 5.39 -3.88 -17.47
N GLY A 105 4.13 -3.47 -17.33
CA GLY A 105 3.51 -2.44 -18.15
C GLY A 105 4.31 -1.13 -18.15
N TYR A 106 4.72 -0.67 -16.96
CA TYR A 106 5.53 0.54 -16.81
C TYR A 106 6.91 0.44 -17.44
N LYS A 107 7.57 -0.72 -17.35
CA LYS A 107 8.88 -0.95 -17.98
C LYS A 107 8.81 -0.71 -19.49
N ILE A 108 7.78 -1.26 -20.14
CA ILE A 108 7.56 -1.13 -21.59
C ILE A 108 7.30 0.33 -21.99
N GLU A 109 6.59 1.11 -21.16
CA GLU A 109 6.34 2.52 -21.43
C GLU A 109 7.59 3.39 -21.28
N LYS A 110 8.40 3.18 -20.23
CA LYS A 110 9.67 3.91 -20.05
C LYS A 110 10.67 3.62 -21.19
N GLU A 111 10.74 2.37 -21.65
CA GLU A 111 11.60 1.97 -22.79
C GLU A 111 11.15 2.64 -24.10
N LYS A 112 9.83 2.79 -24.34
CA LYS A 112 9.29 3.50 -25.50
C LYS A 112 9.52 5.01 -25.47
N GLN A 113 9.65 5.60 -24.29
CA GLN A 113 9.89 7.04 -24.08
C GLN A 113 11.37 7.43 -24.15
N GLY A 114 12.30 6.47 -24.36
CA GLY A 114 13.72 6.75 -24.54
C GLY A 114 14.44 7.22 -23.26
N VAL A 115 13.83 7.05 -22.08
CA VAL A 115 14.44 7.41 -20.80
C VAL A 115 15.41 6.30 -20.38
N GLN A 116 16.67 6.45 -20.75
CA GLN A 116 17.75 5.53 -20.39
C GLN A 116 18.23 5.86 -18.97
N GLY A 117 17.53 5.34 -17.95
CA GLY A 117 17.82 5.66 -16.55
C GLY A 117 16.89 4.95 -15.56
N GLY A 118 16.97 3.63 -15.50
CA GLY A 118 16.40 2.85 -14.42
C GLY A 118 17.33 1.68 -14.15
N ARG A 119 17.83 1.54 -12.92
CA ARG A 119 18.61 0.36 -12.52
C ARG A 119 17.80 -0.90 -12.88
N GLU A 120 18.48 -1.90 -13.44
CA GLU A 120 17.89 -3.17 -13.82
C GLU A 120 17.05 -3.72 -12.67
N ILE A 121 15.74 -3.80 -12.88
CA ILE A 121 14.84 -4.60 -12.05
C ILE A 121 15.14 -6.06 -12.38
N GLU A 122 16.18 -6.60 -11.75
CA GLU A 122 16.55 -8.01 -11.80
C GLU A 122 15.50 -8.79 -10.98
N THR A 123 14.36 -9.09 -11.61
CA THR A 123 13.38 -10.10 -11.19
C THR A 123 13.11 -10.19 -9.68
N ALA A 124 12.36 -9.23 -9.13
CA ALA A 124 11.72 -9.36 -7.81
C ALA A 124 10.72 -10.54 -7.72
N THR A 125 10.52 -11.28 -8.82
CA THR A 125 9.67 -12.47 -8.90
C THR A 125 10.43 -13.80 -8.81
N ALA A 126 11.78 -13.81 -8.77
CA ALA A 126 12.55 -15.06 -8.90
C ALA A 126 13.51 -15.39 -7.75
N LYS A 127 13.74 -14.49 -6.79
CA LYS A 127 14.49 -14.81 -5.56
C LYS A 127 13.72 -14.28 -4.37
N THR A 128 13.65 -15.10 -3.33
CA THR A 128 13.04 -14.89 -2.02
C THR A 128 13.39 -13.52 -1.43
N GLU A 129 12.65 -12.49 -1.80
CA GLU A 129 12.71 -11.18 -1.17
C GLU A 129 11.48 -11.01 -0.28
N SER A 130 11.70 -10.44 0.91
CA SER A 130 10.66 -10.15 1.89
C SER A 130 9.60 -9.24 1.25
N PRO A 131 8.30 -9.35 1.60
CA PRO A 131 7.23 -8.51 1.04
C PRO A 131 7.53 -7.00 1.06
N ALA A 132 8.26 -6.52 2.07
CA ALA A 132 8.69 -5.12 2.17
C ALA A 132 9.69 -4.70 1.07
N GLN A 133 10.51 -5.62 0.57
CA GLN A 133 11.53 -5.37 -0.44
C GLN A 133 10.91 -5.28 -1.84
N VAL A 134 9.91 -6.12 -2.13
CA VAL A 134 9.14 -6.05 -3.39
C VAL A 134 8.36 -4.74 -3.47
N ASP A 135 7.71 -4.34 -2.37
CA ASP A 135 7.00 -3.07 -2.29
C ASP A 135 7.94 -1.87 -2.48
N SER A 136 9.15 -1.92 -1.90
CA SER A 136 10.20 -0.90 -2.10
C SER A 136 10.66 -0.84 -3.55
N ALA A 137 10.90 -1.98 -4.19
CA ALA A 137 11.37 -2.02 -5.58
C ALA A 137 10.34 -1.47 -6.57
N ILE A 138 9.04 -1.74 -6.35
CA ILE A 138 7.95 -1.17 -7.14
C ILE A 138 7.86 0.34 -6.92
N TYR A 139 7.97 0.79 -5.66
CA TYR A 139 7.98 2.20 -5.32
C TYR A 139 9.17 2.94 -5.94
N ASP A 140 10.39 2.41 -5.81
CA ASP A 140 11.61 3.01 -6.38
C ASP A 140 11.55 3.06 -7.92
N ALA A 141 11.00 2.02 -8.55
CA ALA A 141 10.79 2.01 -10.00
C ALA A 141 9.80 3.09 -10.47
N TYR A 142 8.81 3.42 -9.63
CA TYR A 142 7.81 4.45 -9.89
C TYR A 142 8.33 5.86 -9.60
N VAL A 143 8.96 6.06 -8.45
CA VAL A 143 9.33 7.38 -7.92
C VAL A 143 10.66 7.86 -8.45
N GLY A 144 11.51 6.99 -9.03
CA GLY A 144 12.71 7.33 -9.79
C GLY A 144 13.36 8.68 -9.48
N GLU A 145 14.31 8.71 -8.52
CA GLU A 145 15.09 9.90 -8.12
C GLU A 145 14.31 11.24 -8.14
N TYR A 146 13.08 11.28 -7.61
CA TYR A 146 12.53 12.57 -7.16
C TYR A 146 13.19 12.93 -5.82
N ASP A 147 14.31 13.65 -5.92
CA ASP A 147 14.97 14.34 -4.82
C ASP A 147 14.00 15.40 -4.26
N TYR A 148 13.32 15.07 -3.16
CA TYR A 148 12.72 16.08 -2.30
C TYR A 148 13.88 16.76 -1.56
N GLY A 149 14.56 17.67 -2.26
CA GLY A 149 15.69 18.42 -1.71
C GLY A 149 15.37 18.95 -0.31
N ASN A 150 16.29 18.69 0.61
CA ASN A 150 16.30 19.27 1.96
C ASN A 150 16.31 20.80 1.93
#